data_AF-A0A1Q5RCR1-F1
#
_entry.id   AF-A0A1Q5RCR1-F1
#
_cell.length_a   1.000
_cell.length_b   1.000
_cell.length_c   1.000
_cell.angle_alpha   90.00
_cell.angle_beta   90.00
_cell.angle_gamma   90.00
#
_symmetry.space_group_name_H-M   'P 1'
#
loop_
_entity.id
_entity.type
_entity.pdbx_description
1 polymer ?
#
loop_
_entity_poly.entity_id
_entity_poly.type
_entity_poly.pdbx_seq_one_letter_code
_entity_poly.pdbx_strand_id
1 'polypeptide(L)'
;MTSAAPSLSSPVGVIAGGGAMPFAVADQLTARGITPVLFALRGACDPARAQRFRHRWISVGQLGRATRLFRDEGCRDLIFIGTLVRPALSEIRLDWGTLRLLGHVVRAFRGGDDHLLSSVGRILEQQGFRMVGIKDVAPDLLMPEGAVTRATPDSAALADIARGRGVLDALGPFDIGQAAVVIDGHVVAVEDIEGTDGLLARVARL
;
A
#
# COMPACT_ATOMS: atom_id res chain seq x y z
N MET A 1 -14.38 20.02 13.75
CA MET A 1 -13.15 20.17 14.53
C MET A 1 -12.16 19.13 14.02
N THR A 2 -11.33 19.52 13.05
CA THR A 2 -10.30 18.66 12.46
C THR A 2 -9.27 18.36 13.54
N SER A 3 -9.30 17.14 14.08
CA SER A 3 -8.25 16.62 14.94
C SER A 3 -6.92 16.84 14.22
N ALA A 4 -6.03 17.66 14.80
CA ALA A 4 -4.70 17.85 14.26
C ALA A 4 -4.08 16.46 14.09
N ALA A 5 -3.73 16.11 12.85
CA ALA A 5 -3.09 14.83 12.58
C ALA A 5 -1.89 14.71 13.54
N PRO A 6 -1.79 13.63 14.34
CA PRO A 6 -0.69 13.44 15.28
C PRO A 6 0.64 13.70 14.59
N SER A 7 1.50 14.52 15.20
CA SER A 7 2.76 14.95 14.59
C SER A 7 3.60 13.74 14.19
N LEU A 8 3.98 13.70 12.91
CA LEU A 8 4.85 12.66 12.38
C LEU A 8 6.26 12.83 12.95
N SER A 9 6.92 11.71 13.25
CA SER A 9 8.35 11.72 13.56
C SER A 9 9.16 12.09 12.32
N SER A 10 10.29 12.78 12.48
CA SER A 10 11.31 12.90 11.43
C SER A 10 12.59 12.24 11.92
N PRO A 11 13.13 11.22 11.23
CA PRO A 11 12.72 10.73 9.90
C PRO A 11 11.51 9.77 9.90
N VAL A 12 10.80 9.69 8.76
CA VAL A 12 9.75 8.68 8.48
C VAL A 12 10.33 7.56 7.61
N GLY A 13 10.09 6.32 8.00
CA GLY A 13 10.50 5.16 7.23
C GLY A 13 9.46 4.78 6.16
N VAL A 14 9.85 4.83 4.89
CA VAL A 14 9.01 4.45 3.76
C VAL A 14 9.38 3.04 3.33
N ILE A 15 8.57 2.05 3.72
CA ILE A 15 8.75 0.65 3.28
C ILE A 15 8.24 0.57 1.83
N ALA A 16 9.18 0.64 0.89
CA ALA A 16 8.91 0.91 -0.52
C ALA A 16 8.82 -0.38 -1.33
N GLY A 17 7.62 -0.67 -1.84
CA GLY A 17 7.35 -1.67 -2.88
C GLY A 17 7.60 -1.12 -4.28
N GLY A 18 6.90 -1.68 -5.27
CA GLY A 18 6.93 -1.26 -6.67
C GLY A 18 6.04 -0.07 -6.98
N GLY A 19 6.14 0.40 -8.23
CA GLY A 19 5.35 1.51 -8.75
C GLY A 19 5.87 2.90 -8.37
N ALA A 20 5.08 3.94 -8.69
CA ALA A 20 5.50 5.32 -8.51
C ALA A 20 5.25 5.90 -7.10
N MET A 21 4.31 5.31 -6.35
CA MET A 21 3.82 5.82 -5.07
C MET A 21 4.89 5.99 -3.99
N PRO A 22 5.86 5.08 -3.80
CA PRO A 22 6.88 5.28 -2.76
C PRO A 22 7.69 6.56 -2.93
N PHE A 23 7.97 6.93 -4.19
CA PHE A 23 8.76 8.10 -4.52
C PHE A 23 7.93 9.38 -4.43
N ALA A 24 6.67 9.35 -4.86
CA ALA A 24 5.74 10.47 -4.68
C ALA A 24 5.52 10.80 -3.19
N VAL A 25 5.39 9.77 -2.34
CA VAL A 25 5.30 9.93 -0.88
C VAL A 25 6.59 10.54 -0.32
N ALA A 26 7.76 10.09 -0.76
CA ALA A 26 9.04 10.63 -0.31
C ALA A 26 9.23 12.10 -0.73
N ASP A 27 8.86 12.44 -1.97
CA ASP A 27 8.89 13.82 -2.47
C ASP A 27 7.95 14.72 -1.63
N GLN A 28 6.73 14.26 -1.31
CA GLN A 28 5.78 14.99 -0.45
C GLN A 28 6.28 15.19 0.98
N LEU A 29 6.85 14.15 1.60
CA LEU A 29 7.47 14.27 2.91
C LEU A 29 8.59 15.32 2.92
N THR A 30 9.43 15.31 1.88
CA THR A 30 10.56 16.23 1.73
C THR A 30 10.07 17.67 1.57
N ALA A 31 9.03 17.90 0.75
CA ALA A 31 8.40 19.21 0.58
C ALA A 31 7.82 19.78 1.88
N ARG A 32 7.39 18.90 2.80
CA ARG A 32 6.89 19.23 4.13
C ARG A 32 7.99 19.36 5.20
N GLY A 33 9.26 19.24 4.83
CA GLY A 33 10.40 19.30 5.75
C GLY A 33 10.58 18.06 6.64
N ILE A 34 9.93 16.94 6.30
CA ILE A 34 10.05 15.67 7.00
C ILE A 34 11.03 14.79 6.22
N THR A 35 12.05 14.25 6.86
CA THR A 35 13.08 13.45 6.18
C THR A 35 12.53 12.05 5.87
N PRO A 36 12.36 11.66 4.58
CA PRO A 36 12.04 10.28 4.23
C PRO A 36 13.30 9.41 4.25
N VAL A 37 13.17 8.17 4.74
CA VAL A 37 14.17 7.12 4.55
C VAL A 37 13.50 5.93 3.89
N LEU A 38 13.93 5.60 2.68
CA LEU A 38 13.34 4.50 1.91
C LEU A 38 13.93 3.16 2.36
N PHE A 39 13.08 2.27 2.84
CA PHE A 39 13.39 0.86 3.02
C PHE A 39 12.92 0.10 1.78
N ALA A 40 13.77 0.08 0.75
CA ALA A 40 13.45 -0.45 -0.57
C ALA A 40 13.42 -1.98 -0.57
N LEU A 41 12.28 -2.56 -0.97
CA LEU A 41 12.11 -4.00 -1.11
C LEU A 41 12.82 -4.50 -2.37
N ARG A 42 13.80 -5.38 -2.17
CA ARG A 42 14.52 -6.05 -3.27
C ARG A 42 13.55 -6.83 -4.14
N GLY A 43 13.69 -6.69 -5.46
CA GLY A 43 12.82 -7.35 -6.44
C GLY A 43 11.51 -6.63 -6.72
N ALA A 44 11.16 -5.58 -5.95
CA ALA A 44 9.94 -4.80 -6.16
C ALA A 44 10.22 -3.32 -6.41
N CYS A 45 11.06 -2.69 -5.58
CA CYS A 45 11.36 -1.26 -5.68
C CYS A 45 12.39 -0.96 -6.79
N ASP A 46 12.13 0.08 -7.57
CA ASP A 46 13.00 0.55 -8.66
C ASP A 46 14.35 1.07 -8.11
N PRO A 47 15.48 0.42 -8.44
CA PRO A 47 16.80 0.82 -7.94
C PRO A 47 17.29 2.17 -8.45
N ALA A 48 16.93 2.57 -9.67
CA ALA A 48 17.38 3.83 -10.24
C ALA A 48 16.66 5.00 -9.55
N ARG A 49 15.35 4.85 -9.32
CA ARG A 49 14.56 5.88 -8.62
C ARG A 49 14.90 5.97 -7.14
N ALA A 50 15.20 4.85 -6.48
CA ALA A 50 15.60 4.83 -5.07
C ALA A 50 16.87 5.64 -4.77
N GLN A 51 17.80 5.74 -5.73
CA GLN A 51 19.06 6.49 -5.57
C GLN A 51 18.87 7.99 -5.30
N ARG A 52 17.71 8.56 -5.67
CA ARG A 52 17.36 9.96 -5.38
C ARG A 52 17.19 10.24 -3.89
N PHE A 53 17.02 9.20 -3.06
CA PHE A 53 16.70 9.34 -1.65
C PHE A 53 17.68 8.55 -0.78
N ARG A 54 17.77 8.94 0.50
CA ARG A 54 18.41 8.11 1.53
C ARG A 54 17.64 6.80 1.62
N HIS A 55 18.32 5.67 1.38
CA HIS A 55 17.66 4.37 1.30
C HIS A 55 18.49 3.23 1.87
N ARG A 56 17.80 2.18 2.35
CA ARG A 56 18.36 0.90 2.78
C ARG A 56 17.59 -0.23 2.08
N TRP A 57 18.31 -1.19 1.53
CA TRP A 57 17.69 -2.35 0.89
C TRP A 57 17.29 -3.41 1.91
N ILE A 58 16.03 -3.84 1.84
CA ILE A 58 15.44 -4.90 2.65
C ILE A 58 14.87 -6.01 1.76
N SER A 59 14.70 -7.20 2.31
CA SER A 59 14.11 -8.35 1.60
C SER A 59 12.90 -8.86 2.37
N VAL A 60 11.91 -9.39 1.66
CA VAL A 60 10.77 -10.05 2.30
C VAL A 60 11.28 -11.24 3.13
N GLY A 61 10.75 -11.37 4.35
CA GLY A 61 11.13 -12.42 5.31
C GLY A 61 12.30 -12.08 6.24
N GLN A 62 12.97 -10.93 6.06
CA GLN A 62 14.07 -10.49 6.94
C GLN A 62 13.60 -9.45 7.96
N LEU A 63 12.56 -9.77 8.74
CA LEU A 63 11.95 -8.81 9.68
C LEU A 63 12.91 -8.32 10.74
N GLY A 64 13.76 -9.20 11.30
CA GLY A 64 14.72 -8.81 12.33
C GLY A 64 15.79 -7.83 11.80
N ARG A 65 16.26 -8.05 10.59
CA ARG A 65 17.17 -7.12 9.90
C ARG A 65 16.46 -5.81 9.59
N ALA A 66 15.23 -5.86 9.07
CA ALA A 66 14.47 -4.66 8.74
C ALA A 66 14.25 -3.78 9.97
N THR A 67 13.83 -4.37 11.10
CA THR A 67 13.58 -3.62 12.34
C THR A 67 14.85 -3.03 12.94
N ARG A 68 16.00 -3.70 12.81
CA ARG A 68 17.29 -3.12 13.15
C ARG A 68 17.60 -1.90 12.29
N LEU A 69 17.43 -2.01 10.96
CA LEU A 69 17.66 -0.90 10.05
C LEU A 69 16.73 0.29 10.33
N PHE A 70 15.46 0.04 10.66
CA PHE A 70 14.52 1.10 11.04
C PHE A 70 15.03 1.89 12.25
N ARG A 71 15.55 1.19 13.27
CA ARG A 71 16.12 1.81 14.47
C ARG A 71 17.44 2.53 14.20
N ASP A 72 18.33 1.93 13.40
CA ASP A 72 19.61 2.53 13.02
C ASP A 72 19.41 3.87 12.29
N GLU A 73 18.33 3.99 11.51
CA GLU A 73 17.93 5.22 10.83
C GLU A 73 17.11 6.18 11.70
N GLY A 74 16.72 5.77 12.92
CA GLY A 74 15.89 6.56 13.84
C GLY A 74 14.42 6.67 13.42
N CYS A 75 13.93 5.80 12.54
CA CYS A 75 12.55 5.82 12.08
C CYS A 75 11.61 5.20 13.12
N ARG A 76 10.72 6.02 13.69
CA ARG A 76 9.65 5.55 14.60
C ARG A 76 8.34 5.34 13.85
N ASP A 77 7.98 6.29 12.99
CA ASP A 77 6.80 6.20 12.12
C ASP A 77 7.18 5.52 10.80
N LEU A 78 6.40 4.52 10.41
CA LEU A 78 6.61 3.70 9.22
C LEU A 78 5.36 3.66 8.33
N ILE A 79 5.54 3.68 7.02
CA ILE A 79 4.46 3.52 6.03
C ILE A 79 4.79 2.39 5.06
N PHE A 80 3.84 1.50 4.80
CA PHE A 80 3.87 0.61 3.64
C PHE A 80 3.30 1.34 2.43
N ILE A 81 4.04 1.37 1.33
CA ILE A 81 3.56 2.00 0.11
C ILE A 81 4.15 1.33 -1.13
N GLY A 82 3.35 1.27 -2.20
CA GLY A 82 3.72 0.63 -3.45
C GLY A 82 3.21 -0.80 -3.55
N THR A 83 3.31 -1.37 -4.75
CA THR A 83 2.84 -2.72 -5.03
C THR A 83 3.80 -3.76 -4.45
N LEU A 84 3.27 -4.87 -3.97
CA LEU A 84 4.06 -6.03 -3.57
C LEU A 84 3.47 -7.26 -4.23
N VAL A 85 4.14 -7.78 -5.25
CA VAL A 85 3.81 -9.11 -5.76
C VAL A 85 4.19 -10.11 -4.68
N ARG A 86 3.25 -11.00 -4.33
CA ARG A 86 3.47 -12.01 -3.31
C ARG A 86 4.66 -12.89 -3.71
N PRO A 87 5.78 -12.84 -2.97
CA PRO A 87 6.94 -13.63 -3.35
C PRO A 87 6.63 -15.11 -3.15
N ALA A 88 7.21 -15.95 -4.01
CA ALA A 88 7.16 -17.39 -3.81
C ALA A 88 7.81 -17.74 -2.45
N LEU A 89 7.31 -18.77 -1.75
CA LEU A 89 7.87 -19.16 -0.45
C LEU A 89 9.39 -19.43 -0.51
N SER A 90 9.89 -19.89 -1.67
CA SER A 90 11.31 -20.10 -1.95
C SER A 90 12.16 -18.83 -1.98
N GLU A 91 11.56 -17.68 -2.23
CA GLU A 91 12.24 -16.37 -2.31
C GLU A 91 12.27 -15.66 -0.95
N ILE A 92 11.50 -16.15 0.02
CA ILE A 92 11.44 -15.59 1.37
C ILE A 92 12.73 -15.96 2.12
N ARG A 93 13.50 -14.93 2.48
CA ARG A 93 14.74 -15.10 3.24
C ARG A 93 14.47 -14.91 4.71
N LEU A 94 14.34 -16.00 5.46
CA LEU A 94 14.08 -15.95 6.90
C LEU A 94 15.36 -15.64 7.69
N ASP A 95 15.30 -14.62 8.54
CA ASP A 95 16.34 -14.39 9.56
C ASP A 95 15.93 -14.95 10.93
N TRP A 96 16.89 -15.03 11.87
CA TRP A 96 16.65 -15.54 13.21
C TRP A 96 15.54 -14.78 13.98
N GLY A 97 15.38 -13.49 13.72
CA GLY A 97 14.29 -12.70 14.29
C GLY A 97 12.93 -13.12 13.74
N THR A 98 12.87 -13.43 12.45
CA THR A 98 11.66 -13.89 11.76
C THR A 98 11.32 -15.32 12.15
N LEU A 99 12.32 -16.19 12.34
CA LEU A 99 12.13 -17.55 12.85
C LEU A 99 11.54 -17.56 14.27
N ARG A 100 11.87 -16.58 15.11
CA ARG A 100 11.21 -16.42 16.42
C ARG A 100 9.74 -16.02 16.32
N LEU A 101 9.35 -15.39 15.22
CA LEU A 101 7.98 -14.95 14.93
C LEU A 101 7.24 -15.89 13.97
N LEU A 102 7.81 -17.05 13.67
CA LEU A 102 7.36 -17.94 12.59
C LEU A 102 5.89 -18.36 12.76
N GLY A 103 5.43 -18.57 14.00
CA GLY A 103 4.03 -18.89 14.28
C GLY A 103 3.04 -17.79 13.86
N HIS A 104 3.42 -16.52 13.99
CA HIS A 104 2.61 -15.38 13.54
C HIS A 104 2.67 -15.21 12.02
N VAL A 105 3.85 -15.41 11.42
CA VAL A 105 4.06 -15.30 9.97
C VAL A 105 3.27 -16.39 9.23
N VAL A 106 3.38 -17.66 9.63
CA VAL A 106 2.67 -18.77 8.99
C VAL A 106 1.15 -18.58 9.03
N ARG A 107 0.61 -18.01 10.12
CA ARG A 107 -0.81 -17.71 10.24
C ARG A 107 -1.23 -16.53 9.36
N ALA A 108 -0.38 -15.53 9.20
CA ALA A 108 -0.60 -14.39 8.31
C ALA A 108 -0.68 -14.85 6.83
N PHE A 109 0.21 -15.76 6.41
CA PHE A 109 0.26 -16.30 5.05
C PHE A 109 -0.93 -17.20 4.67
N ARG A 110 -1.78 -17.60 5.61
CA ARG A 110 -3.01 -18.36 5.31
C ARG A 110 -4.22 -17.47 4.98
N GLY A 111 -4.13 -16.15 5.16
CA GLY A 111 -5.16 -15.19 4.75
C GLY A 111 -4.88 -14.55 3.39
N GLY A 112 -5.79 -13.66 2.96
CA GLY A 112 -5.62 -12.77 1.80
C GLY A 112 -4.52 -11.71 1.99
N ASP A 113 -4.36 -10.82 1.02
CA ASP A 113 -3.25 -9.87 0.97
C ASP A 113 -3.37 -8.80 2.06
N ASP A 114 -4.60 -8.34 2.34
CA ASP A 114 -4.87 -7.39 3.42
C ASP A 114 -4.56 -7.99 4.80
N HIS A 115 -4.81 -9.28 4.98
CA HIS A 115 -4.52 -9.98 6.23
C HIS A 115 -3.00 -10.11 6.47
N LEU A 116 -2.23 -10.30 5.40
CA LEU A 116 -0.77 -10.32 5.45
C LEU A 116 -0.19 -8.97 5.88
N LEU A 117 -0.51 -7.89 5.15
CA LEU A 117 0.01 -6.56 5.44
C LEU A 117 -0.38 -6.08 6.84
N SER A 118 -1.65 -6.29 7.22
CA SER A 118 -2.13 -5.94 8.56
C SER A 118 -1.42 -6.72 9.66
N SER A 119 -1.11 -8.00 9.42
CA SER A 119 -0.39 -8.83 10.39
C SER A 119 1.07 -8.39 10.55
N VAL A 120 1.75 -8.04 9.46
CA VAL A 120 3.11 -7.50 9.52
C VAL A 120 3.12 -6.14 10.23
N GLY A 121 2.16 -5.26 9.93
CA GLY A 121 2.01 -3.98 10.62
C GLY A 121 1.88 -4.15 12.13
N ARG A 122 1.02 -5.07 12.58
CA ARG A 122 0.85 -5.38 14.01
C ARG A 122 2.13 -5.89 14.68
N ILE A 123 2.92 -6.71 13.98
CA ILE A 123 4.20 -7.19 14.49
C ILE A 123 5.17 -6.01 14.69
N LEU A 124 5.22 -5.06 13.75
CA LEU A 124 6.05 -3.87 13.88
C LEU A 124 5.57 -2.96 15.03
N GLU A 125 4.27 -2.80 15.20
CA GLU A 125 3.70 -2.06 16.33
C GLU A 125 4.07 -2.67 17.68
N GLN A 126 3.99 -4.00 17.81
CA GLN A 126 4.45 -4.73 19.00
C GLN A 126 5.95 -4.53 19.28
N GLN A 127 6.74 -4.17 18.26
CA GLN A 127 8.16 -3.87 18.40
C GLN A 127 8.47 -2.38 18.66
N GLY A 128 7.43 -1.55 18.86
CA GLY A 128 7.53 -0.15 19.24
C GLY A 128 7.51 0.86 18.09
N PHE A 129 7.26 0.40 16.86
CA PHE A 129 7.05 1.30 15.72
C PHE A 129 5.59 1.77 15.68
N ARG A 130 5.34 2.85 14.94
CA ARG A 130 3.99 3.31 14.66
C ARG A 130 3.74 3.22 13.17
N MET A 131 2.75 2.41 12.77
CA MET A 131 2.33 2.35 11.39
C MET A 131 1.43 3.54 11.08
N VAL A 132 1.78 4.33 10.06
CA VAL A 132 1.04 5.49 9.60
C VAL A 132 0.48 5.25 8.21
N GLY A 133 -0.67 5.85 7.90
CA GLY A 133 -1.33 5.73 6.62
C GLY A 133 -0.90 6.83 5.64
N ILE A 134 -1.19 6.63 4.35
CA ILE A 134 -0.93 7.65 3.34
C ILE A 134 -1.62 8.99 3.64
N LYS A 135 -2.80 8.96 4.28
CA LYS A 135 -3.52 10.16 4.74
C LYS A 135 -2.72 11.02 5.74
N ASP A 136 -1.88 10.39 6.54
CA ASP A 136 -1.06 11.10 7.54
C ASP A 136 0.20 11.68 6.87
N VAL A 137 0.80 10.87 5.98
CA VAL A 137 2.12 11.08 5.38
C VAL A 137 2.08 11.99 4.15
N ALA A 138 1.10 11.82 3.28
CA ALA A 138 0.96 12.52 2.01
C ALA A 138 -0.52 12.70 1.63
N PRO A 139 -1.30 13.49 2.40
CA PRO A 139 -2.72 13.71 2.15
C PRO A 139 -2.99 14.29 0.76
N ASP A 140 -2.07 15.10 0.23
CA ASP A 140 -2.20 15.74 -1.09
C ASP A 140 -2.09 14.76 -2.26
N LEU A 141 -1.74 13.50 -2.01
CA LEU A 141 -1.76 12.42 -3.02
C LEU A 141 -3.12 11.71 -3.10
N LEU A 142 -4.04 11.99 -2.17
CA LEU A 142 -5.38 11.39 -2.19
C LEU A 142 -6.28 12.07 -3.20
N MET A 143 -7.25 11.32 -3.73
CA MET A 143 -8.28 11.88 -4.60
C MET A 143 -9.06 12.97 -3.83
N PRO A 144 -9.12 14.21 -4.34
CA PRO A 144 -9.89 15.26 -3.68
C PRO A 144 -11.38 14.97 -3.77
N GLU A 145 -12.16 15.61 -2.91
CA GLU A 145 -13.61 15.60 -3.05
C GLU A 145 -14.04 16.42 -4.27
N GLY A 146 -14.97 15.88 -5.06
CA GLY A 146 -15.51 16.52 -6.26
C GLY A 146 -14.88 16.05 -7.57
N ALA A 147 -15.20 16.77 -8.65
CA ALA A 147 -14.72 16.43 -9.99
C ALA A 147 -13.27 16.88 -10.19
N VAL A 148 -12.39 15.96 -10.55
CA VAL A 148 -10.99 16.25 -10.92
C VAL A 148 -10.84 16.66 -12.40
N THR A 149 -11.92 16.60 -13.17
CA THR A 149 -11.96 16.98 -14.58
C THR A 149 -13.05 18.02 -14.83
N ARG A 150 -13.11 18.53 -16.06
CA ARG A 150 -14.20 19.41 -16.51
C ARG A 150 -15.52 18.67 -16.70
N ALA A 151 -15.49 17.35 -16.84
CA ALA A 151 -16.68 16.53 -17.01
C ALA A 151 -17.25 16.17 -15.63
N THR A 152 -18.59 16.26 -15.51
CA THR A 152 -19.35 15.87 -14.33
C THR A 152 -20.32 14.75 -14.72
N PRO A 153 -20.55 13.76 -13.85
CA PRO A 153 -21.47 12.68 -14.15
C PRO A 153 -22.91 13.20 -14.29
N ASP A 154 -23.62 12.72 -15.30
CA ASP A 154 -25.06 12.92 -15.44
C ASP A 154 -25.84 11.95 -14.55
N SER A 155 -27.17 11.96 -14.61
CA SER A 155 -28.02 11.09 -13.80
C SER A 155 -27.80 9.60 -14.08
N ALA A 156 -27.46 9.22 -15.31
CA ALA A 156 -27.22 7.83 -15.67
C ALA A 156 -25.87 7.37 -15.10
N ALA A 157 -24.82 8.16 -15.30
CA ALA A 157 -23.50 7.89 -14.73
C ALA A 157 -23.53 7.85 -13.19
N LEU A 158 -24.31 8.72 -12.54
CA LEU A 158 -24.49 8.69 -11.09
C LEU A 158 -25.15 7.38 -10.61
N ALA A 159 -26.13 6.86 -11.35
CA ALA A 159 -26.75 5.58 -11.04
C ALA A 159 -25.75 4.42 -11.17
N ASP A 160 -24.91 4.44 -12.20
CA ASP A 160 -23.85 3.45 -12.41
C ASP A 160 -22.78 3.50 -11.32
N ILE A 161 -22.35 4.71 -10.94
CA ILE A 161 -21.41 4.93 -9.82
C ILE A 161 -22.00 4.35 -8.52
N ALA A 162 -23.26 4.65 -8.22
CA ALA A 162 -23.91 4.15 -7.01
C ALA A 162 -23.99 2.61 -7.01
N ARG A 163 -24.30 2.01 -8.16
CA ARG A 163 -24.34 0.56 -8.31
C ARG A 163 -22.96 -0.08 -8.16
N GLY A 164 -21.94 0.49 -8.81
CA GLY A 164 -20.55 0.04 -8.70
C GLY A 164 -20.05 0.06 -7.26
N ARG A 165 -20.34 1.14 -6.52
CA ARG A 165 -20.03 1.22 -5.09
C ARG A 165 -20.70 0.11 -4.28
N GLY A 166 -21.99 -0.15 -4.52
CA GLY A 166 -22.71 -1.23 -3.84
C GLY A 166 -22.11 -2.61 -4.11
N VAL A 167 -21.61 -2.86 -5.33
CA VAL A 167 -20.89 -4.09 -5.68
C VAL A 167 -19.58 -4.18 -4.90
N LEU A 168 -18.76 -3.12 -4.90
CA LEU A 168 -17.48 -3.11 -4.19
C LEU A 168 -17.66 -3.28 -2.68
N ASP A 169 -18.67 -2.63 -2.09
CA ASP A 169 -18.99 -2.77 -0.67
C ASP A 169 -19.38 -4.22 -0.32
N ALA A 170 -20.08 -4.93 -1.22
CA ALA A 170 -20.47 -6.32 -1.02
C ALA A 170 -19.30 -7.31 -1.21
N LEU A 171 -18.35 -7.00 -2.08
CA LEU A 171 -17.21 -7.87 -2.39
C LEU A 171 -16.01 -7.64 -1.45
N GLY A 172 -15.86 -6.43 -0.92
CA GLY A 172 -14.75 -6.04 -0.05
C GLY A 172 -14.45 -7.02 1.09
N PRO A 173 -15.44 -7.55 1.83
CA PRO A 173 -15.21 -8.53 2.91
C PRO A 173 -14.54 -9.83 2.47
N PHE A 174 -14.60 -10.15 1.17
CA PHE A 174 -14.05 -11.38 0.60
C PHE A 174 -12.68 -11.18 -0.05
N ASP A 175 -12.15 -9.95 -0.10
CA ASP A 175 -10.85 -9.64 -0.70
C ASP A 175 -10.72 -10.14 -2.16
N ILE A 176 -11.83 -10.04 -2.93
CA ILE A 176 -11.91 -10.56 -4.31
C ILE A 176 -11.30 -9.58 -5.33
N GLY A 177 -11.54 -8.28 -5.15
CA GLY A 177 -11.12 -7.23 -6.08
C GLY A 177 -11.53 -5.85 -5.59
N GLN A 178 -10.90 -4.81 -6.13
CA GLN A 178 -11.06 -3.42 -5.67
C GLN A 178 -11.66 -2.49 -6.75
N ALA A 179 -11.88 -2.99 -7.97
CA ALA A 179 -12.52 -2.27 -9.06
C ALA A 179 -13.69 -3.05 -9.70
N ALA A 180 -14.65 -2.31 -10.23
CA ALA A 180 -15.80 -2.83 -10.97
C ALA A 180 -16.16 -1.88 -12.12
N VAL A 181 -16.70 -2.45 -13.21
CA VAL A 181 -17.21 -1.69 -14.36
C VAL A 181 -18.71 -1.91 -14.48
N VAL A 182 -19.45 -0.81 -14.50
CA VAL A 182 -20.90 -0.78 -14.66
C VAL A 182 -21.24 0.04 -15.91
N ILE A 183 -22.13 -0.48 -16.75
CA ILE A 183 -22.60 0.19 -17.98
C ILE A 183 -24.11 0.05 -18.06
N ASP A 184 -24.83 1.17 -18.15
CA ASP A 184 -26.29 1.21 -18.26
C ASP A 184 -26.98 0.36 -17.16
N GLY A 185 -26.48 0.47 -15.94
CA GLY A 185 -26.95 -0.26 -14.77
C GLY A 185 -26.51 -1.73 -14.71
N HIS A 186 -25.74 -2.26 -15.65
CA HIS A 186 -25.29 -3.65 -15.63
C HIS A 186 -23.86 -3.75 -15.14
N VAL A 187 -23.60 -4.65 -14.19
CA VAL A 187 -22.23 -4.96 -13.76
C VAL A 187 -21.59 -5.82 -14.84
N VAL A 188 -20.73 -5.21 -15.65
CA VAL A 188 -20.12 -5.84 -16.82
C VAL A 188 -18.92 -6.68 -16.43
N ALA A 189 -18.12 -6.18 -15.48
CA ALA A 189 -16.94 -6.89 -15.01
C ALA A 189 -16.52 -6.41 -13.61
N VAL A 190 -15.79 -7.27 -12.91
CA VAL A 190 -15.18 -7.02 -11.60
C VAL A 190 -13.71 -7.41 -11.69
N GLU A 191 -12.85 -6.66 -11.01
CA GLU A 191 -11.42 -6.96 -10.89
C GLU A 191 -11.18 -8.33 -10.25
N ASP A 192 -10.15 -9.00 -10.71
CA ASP A 192 -9.64 -10.26 -10.17
C ASP A 192 -8.10 -10.20 -10.11
N ILE A 193 -7.46 -11.37 -10.08
CA ILE A 193 -6.01 -11.51 -10.01
C ILE A 193 -5.24 -10.82 -11.15
N GLU A 194 -5.87 -10.51 -12.29
CA GLU A 194 -5.24 -9.80 -13.40
C GLU A 194 -5.06 -8.30 -13.11
N GLY A 195 -5.72 -7.79 -12.06
CA GLY A 195 -5.71 -6.39 -11.67
C GLY A 195 -6.55 -5.49 -12.57
N THR A 196 -6.59 -4.20 -12.21
CA THR A 196 -7.44 -3.20 -12.85
C THR A 196 -7.13 -3.03 -14.35
N ASP A 197 -5.87 -3.13 -14.77
CA ASP A 197 -5.50 -3.07 -16.18
C ASP A 197 -6.06 -4.26 -16.97
N GLY A 198 -6.00 -5.47 -16.41
CA GLY A 198 -6.59 -6.67 -17.00
C GLY A 198 -8.11 -6.59 -17.11
N LEU A 199 -8.76 -6.10 -16.06
CA LEU A 199 -10.20 -5.78 -16.03
C LEU A 199 -10.58 -4.87 -17.21
N LEU A 200 -9.90 -3.73 -17.37
CA LEU A 200 -10.21 -2.77 -18.43
C LEU A 200 -9.93 -3.34 -19.82
N ALA A 201 -8.84 -4.09 -20.00
CA ALA A 201 -8.52 -4.74 -21.27
C ALA A 201 -9.54 -5.82 -21.68
N ARG A 202 -10.15 -6.51 -20.71
CA ARG A 202 -11.29 -7.42 -20.95
C ARG A 202 -12.54 -6.68 -21.38
N VAL A 203 -12.89 -5.61 -20.68
CA VAL A 203 -14.09 -4.81 -21.00
C VAL A 203 -13.97 -4.21 -22.40
N ALA A 204 -12.79 -3.75 -22.80
CA ALA A 204 -12.56 -3.17 -24.13
C ALA A 204 -12.76 -4.17 -25.30
N ARG A 205 -12.92 -5.48 -25.03
CA ARG A 205 -13.16 -6.53 -26.03
C ARG A 205 -14.62 -6.98 -26.11
N LEU A 206 -15.50 -6.42 -25.28
CA LEU A 206 -16.94 -6.68 -25.28
C LEU A 206 -17.65 -5.80 -26.31
#